data_AF-A0A1I7V9Z8-F1
#
_entry.id   AF-A0A1I7V9Z8-F1
#
_cell.length_a   1.000
_cell.length_b   1.000
_cell.length_c   1.000
_cell.angle_alpha   90.00
_cell.angle_beta   90.00
_cell.angle_gamma   90.00
#
_symmetry.space_group_name_H-M   'P 1'
#
loop_
_entity.id
_entity.type
_entity.pdbx_description
1 polymer ?
#
loop_
_entity_poly.entity_id
_entity_poly.type
_entity_poly.pdbx_seq_one_letter_code
_entity_poly.pdbx_strand_id
1 'polypeptide(L)'
;MAHWFHRNPIKATEHVDFQLKLILTTSQTSKICNELRLRRDHLLEHFKNASNDLDMVDDDFKHYLSLFSGFVFAVGYDKVADTKTSKLATLLRFRWSNSMLGTVATEVSDSWYEVLNVCVNMALWLSKHAAWIAAKDEVFKDDAKKAHTCLRRAAGILIFVRENAGRITGLTSFPGSDFDPVVLTAYINQFTAEAQEITVARAIELKHSPGLITALAYETSHLFKQADESLGKMDQSLFGKWRFYLQLKSQIYTAYAYAFLGEDLLSQDKCGDAVRACREGVSCFDVAVDFAGKYRKANGPGISAKPDSHLFFRRIRPLLERHMEKAERENGFIYHQKVPDVCPEPDRKPTFGLVEAEPFMIPSMSPLWTPAVYEAFDISKAKMPDFSKVKKSCKSLPPIQEEKVYETERDPSAADQEWNHRIIIGSDEKMTEIPRDKKCEFLKL
;
A
#
# COMPACT_ATOMS: atom_id res chain seq x y z
N MET A 1 17.44 5.85 1.13
CA MET A 1 17.37 5.08 -0.13
C MET A 1 16.22 5.64 -0.96
N ALA A 2 16.34 5.68 -2.28
CA ALA A 2 15.20 6.01 -3.15
C ALA A 2 14.26 4.81 -3.24
N HIS A 3 12.95 5.04 -3.31
CA HIS A 3 11.95 4.00 -3.47
C HIS A 3 11.12 4.26 -4.73
N TRP A 4 10.63 3.19 -5.34
CA TRP A 4 9.69 3.27 -6.45
C TRP A 4 8.57 2.27 -6.20
N PHE A 5 7.33 2.72 -6.39
CA PHE A 5 6.16 1.92 -6.11
C PHE A 5 5.16 1.94 -7.27
N HIS A 6 4.83 0.76 -7.79
CA HIS A 6 3.79 0.62 -8.81
C HIS A 6 2.40 0.96 -8.23
N ARG A 7 1.58 1.67 -9.01
CA ARG A 7 0.22 2.05 -8.64
C ARG A 7 -0.79 1.69 -9.71
N ASN A 8 -1.81 0.95 -9.30
CA ASN A 8 -3.02 0.74 -10.09
C ASN A 8 -3.93 1.99 -10.04
N PRO A 9 -4.84 2.17 -11.00
CA PRO A 9 -5.72 3.34 -11.08
C PRO A 9 -6.67 3.51 -9.88
N ILE A 10 -7.03 4.76 -9.56
CA ILE A 10 -8.16 5.09 -8.68
C ILE A 10 -9.48 4.62 -9.33
N LYS A 11 -10.43 4.15 -8.50
CA LYS A 11 -11.75 3.71 -8.98
C LYS A 11 -12.62 4.91 -9.33
N ALA A 12 -13.32 4.81 -10.45
CA ALA A 12 -14.33 5.76 -10.87
C ALA A 12 -15.69 5.43 -10.24
N THR A 13 -16.51 6.46 -10.04
CA THR A 13 -17.91 6.33 -9.61
C THR A 13 -18.81 7.23 -10.43
N GLU A 14 -20.09 6.87 -10.56
CA GLU A 14 -21.12 7.82 -11.01
C GLU A 14 -21.31 8.95 -9.98
N HIS A 15 -21.71 10.13 -10.46
CA HIS A 15 -22.16 11.22 -9.59
C HIS A 15 -23.49 10.83 -8.92
N VAL A 16 -23.63 11.17 -7.64
CA VAL A 16 -24.83 10.87 -6.83
C VAL A 16 -25.35 12.18 -6.28
N ASP A 17 -26.58 12.52 -6.63
CA ASP A 17 -27.20 13.82 -6.30
C ASP A 17 -27.76 13.90 -4.88
N PHE A 18 -27.93 12.75 -4.21
CA PHE A 18 -28.61 12.59 -2.92
C PHE A 18 -30.03 13.20 -2.89
N GLN A 19 -30.69 13.32 -4.04
CA GLN A 19 -32.03 13.91 -4.13
C GLN A 19 -33.12 12.87 -3.82
N LEU A 20 -33.42 12.73 -2.53
CA LEU A 20 -34.44 11.77 -2.06
C LEU A 20 -35.90 12.28 -2.17
N LYS A 21 -36.11 13.44 -2.81
CA LYS A 21 -37.44 14.02 -3.13
C LYS A 21 -38.40 13.98 -1.92
N LEU A 22 -39.56 13.33 -2.07
CA LEU A 22 -40.64 13.27 -1.07
C LEU A 22 -40.25 12.55 0.23
N ILE A 23 -39.09 11.88 0.29
CA ILE A 23 -38.56 11.26 1.51
C ILE A 23 -38.04 12.35 2.47
N LEU A 24 -37.61 13.50 1.93
CA LEU A 24 -37.06 14.62 2.71
C LEU A 24 -38.20 15.51 3.22
N THR A 25 -38.68 15.26 4.45
CA THR A 25 -39.85 15.98 4.99
C THR A 25 -39.50 17.29 5.70
N THR A 26 -38.21 17.54 5.97
CA THR A 26 -37.75 18.75 6.70
C THR A 26 -36.53 19.40 6.06
N SER A 27 -36.29 20.67 6.37
CA SER A 27 -35.10 21.40 5.92
C SER A 27 -33.79 20.76 6.39
N GLN A 28 -33.78 20.12 7.56
CA GLN A 28 -32.58 19.43 8.09
C GLN A 28 -32.23 18.17 7.30
N THR A 29 -33.23 17.36 6.91
CA THR A 29 -32.98 16.19 6.04
C THR A 29 -32.43 16.61 4.68
N SER A 30 -32.91 17.74 4.15
CA SER A 30 -32.40 18.33 2.90
C SER A 30 -30.97 18.86 3.05
N LYS A 31 -30.67 19.51 4.19
CA LYS A 31 -29.32 19.98 4.52
C LYS A 31 -28.31 18.83 4.55
N ILE A 32 -28.63 17.72 5.23
CA ILE A 32 -27.75 16.54 5.29
C ILE A 32 -27.46 16.00 3.89
N CYS A 33 -28.48 15.84 3.05
CA CYS A 33 -28.29 15.32 1.69
C CYS A 33 -27.44 16.26 0.82
N ASN A 34 -27.63 17.58 0.94
CA ASN A 34 -26.81 18.56 0.23
C ASN A 34 -25.35 18.55 0.70
N GLU A 35 -25.11 18.46 2.00
CA GLU A 35 -23.77 18.32 2.58
C GLU A 35 -23.09 17.02 2.13
N LEU A 36 -23.83 15.91 2.09
CA LEU A 36 -23.32 14.62 1.59
C LEU A 36 -22.87 14.72 0.15
N ARG A 37 -23.69 15.34 -0.72
CA ARG A 37 -23.33 15.56 -2.13
C ARG A 37 -22.04 16.36 -2.25
N LEU A 38 -21.97 17.53 -1.59
CA LEU A 38 -20.81 18.41 -1.68
C LEU A 38 -19.53 17.75 -1.15
N ARG A 39 -19.61 17.09 0.02
CA ARG A 39 -18.46 16.41 0.63
C ARG A 39 -17.99 15.23 -0.20
N ARG A 40 -18.92 14.47 -0.79
CA ARG A 40 -18.57 13.37 -1.70
C ARG A 40 -17.84 13.89 -2.93
N ASP A 41 -18.39 14.91 -3.59
CA ASP A 41 -17.77 15.49 -4.79
C ASP A 41 -16.37 16.04 -4.48
N HIS A 42 -16.22 16.74 -3.34
CA HIS A 42 -14.93 17.29 -2.87
C HIS A 42 -13.89 16.20 -2.60
N LEU A 43 -14.27 15.15 -1.85
CA LEU A 43 -13.40 14.02 -1.55
C LEU A 43 -12.96 13.27 -2.81
N LEU A 44 -13.87 13.06 -3.76
CA LEU A 44 -13.55 12.40 -5.03
C LEU A 44 -12.60 13.23 -5.91
N GLU A 45 -12.68 14.57 -5.84
CA GLU A 45 -11.72 15.44 -6.51
C GLU A 45 -10.32 15.28 -5.91
N HIS A 46 -10.23 15.22 -4.58
CA HIS A 46 -8.96 15.02 -3.90
C HIS A 46 -8.25 13.72 -4.32
N PHE A 47 -9.00 12.64 -4.55
CA PHE A 47 -8.42 11.37 -4.97
C PHE A 47 -7.71 11.42 -6.33
N LYS A 48 -7.96 12.42 -7.17
CA LYS A 48 -7.30 12.54 -8.48
C LYS A 48 -5.87 13.02 -8.39
N ASN A 49 -5.49 13.68 -7.29
CA ASN A 49 -4.17 14.26 -7.11
C ASN A 49 -3.49 13.73 -5.84
N ALA A 50 -2.43 12.97 -6.05
CA ALA A 50 -1.62 12.39 -4.98
C ALA A 50 -0.75 13.42 -4.24
N SER A 51 -0.58 14.65 -4.74
CA SER A 51 0.17 15.70 -4.04
C SER A 51 -0.68 16.51 -3.05
N ASN A 52 -1.99 16.24 -2.98
CA ASN A 52 -2.86 16.89 -2.00
C ASN A 52 -2.38 16.63 -0.57
N ASP A 53 -2.64 17.58 0.33
CA ASP A 53 -2.22 17.46 1.71
C ASP A 53 -2.93 16.29 2.42
N LEU A 54 -2.15 15.51 3.17
CA LEU A 54 -2.64 14.31 3.85
C LEU A 54 -3.70 14.62 4.90
N ASP A 55 -3.50 15.66 5.71
CA ASP A 55 -4.40 15.95 6.81
C ASP A 55 -5.73 16.47 6.28
N MET A 56 -5.69 17.33 5.24
CA MET A 56 -6.87 17.78 4.52
C MET A 56 -7.71 16.62 3.96
N VAL A 57 -7.10 15.70 3.20
CA VAL A 57 -7.82 14.57 2.59
C VAL A 57 -8.35 13.61 3.65
N ASP A 58 -7.60 13.40 4.72
CA ASP A 58 -8.02 12.56 5.83
C ASP A 58 -9.21 13.13 6.60
N ASP A 59 -9.21 14.44 6.83
CA ASP A 59 -10.34 15.14 7.45
C ASP A 59 -11.58 15.05 6.56
N ASP A 60 -11.48 15.28 5.26
CA ASP A 60 -12.62 15.15 4.35
C ASP A 60 -13.15 13.73 4.26
N PHE A 61 -12.27 12.73 4.23
CA PHE A 61 -12.64 11.32 4.29
C PHE A 61 -13.42 11.00 5.57
N LYS A 62 -12.91 11.43 6.73
CA LYS A 62 -13.58 11.24 8.03
C LYS A 62 -14.92 11.98 8.11
N HIS A 63 -14.98 13.23 7.65
CA HIS A 63 -16.22 14.01 7.66
C HIS A 63 -17.28 13.39 6.75
N TYR A 64 -16.90 12.94 5.56
CA TYR A 64 -17.82 12.25 4.66
C TYR A 64 -18.36 10.97 5.29
N LEU A 65 -17.50 10.08 5.80
CA LEU A 65 -17.96 8.84 6.45
C LEU A 65 -18.80 9.12 7.70
N SER A 66 -18.40 10.08 8.54
CA SER A 66 -19.15 10.49 9.73
C SER A 66 -20.57 10.94 9.40
N LEU A 67 -20.73 11.76 8.34
CA LEU A 67 -22.04 12.19 7.88
C LEU A 67 -22.81 11.08 7.18
N PHE A 68 -22.14 10.22 6.41
CA PHE A 68 -22.78 9.11 5.70
C PHE A 68 -23.20 7.96 6.63
N SER A 69 -22.63 7.86 7.84
CA SER A 69 -22.95 6.83 8.83
C SER A 69 -24.45 6.70 9.15
N GLY A 70 -25.25 7.77 9.06
CA GLY A 70 -26.71 7.66 9.26
C GLY A 70 -27.46 6.91 8.14
N PHE A 71 -26.82 6.74 6.98
CA PHE A 71 -27.29 5.83 5.91
C PHE A 71 -26.86 4.39 6.13
N VAL A 72 -25.97 4.11 7.07
CA VAL A 72 -25.41 2.78 7.34
C VAL A 72 -25.99 2.20 8.63
N PHE A 73 -25.98 3.00 9.69
CA PHE A 73 -26.38 2.63 11.05
C PHE A 73 -27.63 3.39 11.47
N ALA A 74 -28.53 2.70 12.19
CA ALA A 74 -29.72 3.33 12.75
C ALA A 74 -29.35 4.33 13.86
N VAL A 75 -29.97 5.51 13.83
CA VAL A 75 -29.72 6.58 14.81
C VAL A 75 -30.48 6.31 16.11
N GLY A 76 -29.87 6.63 17.26
CA GLY A 76 -30.51 6.50 18.58
C GLY A 76 -30.45 5.11 19.22
N TYR A 77 -29.75 4.16 18.60
CA TYR A 77 -29.45 2.86 19.21
C TYR A 77 -28.05 2.88 19.80
N ASP A 78 -27.96 3.04 21.13
CA ASP A 78 -26.70 3.13 21.86
C ASP A 78 -26.42 1.82 22.62
N LYS A 79 -26.10 0.75 21.88
CA LYS A 79 -25.43 -0.43 22.42
C LYS A 79 -24.48 -1.00 21.37
N VAL A 80 -23.19 -0.99 21.73
CA VAL A 80 -22.00 -1.47 20.99
C VAL A 80 -22.14 -2.92 20.44
N ALA A 81 -23.18 -3.66 20.82
CA ALA A 81 -23.43 -5.03 20.37
C ALA A 81 -24.52 -5.17 19.28
N ASP A 82 -25.39 -4.17 19.07
CA ASP A 82 -26.54 -4.27 18.16
C ASP A 82 -26.69 -3.00 17.31
N THR A 83 -25.67 -2.69 16.51
CA THR A 83 -25.79 -1.61 15.52
C THR A 83 -26.76 -2.05 14.42
N LYS A 84 -28.05 -1.72 14.60
CA LYS A 84 -29.08 -2.00 13.60
C LYS A 84 -28.75 -1.27 12.30
N THR A 85 -29.06 -1.93 11.18
CA THR A 85 -28.94 -1.33 9.85
C THR A 85 -29.89 -0.14 9.72
N SER A 86 -29.42 0.93 9.09
CA SER A 86 -30.25 2.11 8.82
C SER A 86 -31.43 1.77 7.91
N LYS A 87 -32.59 2.38 8.17
CA LYS A 87 -33.76 2.33 7.28
C LYS A 87 -33.49 2.98 5.91
N LEU A 88 -32.40 3.75 5.82
CA LEU A 88 -31.97 4.44 4.61
C LEU A 88 -30.97 3.61 3.79
N ALA A 89 -30.55 2.44 4.28
CA ALA A 89 -29.43 1.67 3.73
C ALA A 89 -29.58 1.28 2.26
N THR A 90 -30.81 1.12 1.76
CA THR A 90 -31.07 0.67 0.39
C THR A 90 -31.71 1.73 -0.51
N LEU A 91 -31.74 3.00 -0.07
CA LEU A 91 -32.40 4.08 -0.81
C LEU A 91 -31.61 4.60 -2.01
N LEU A 92 -30.29 4.53 -1.95
CA LEU A 92 -29.39 5.09 -2.96
C LEU A 92 -28.68 3.97 -3.69
N ARG A 93 -28.68 4.06 -5.01
CA ARG A 93 -27.87 3.19 -5.87
C ARG A 93 -26.52 3.83 -6.10
N PHE A 94 -25.46 3.06 -5.86
CA PHE A 94 -24.10 3.46 -6.15
C PHE A 94 -23.52 2.59 -7.26
N ARG A 95 -22.61 3.16 -8.05
CA ARG A 95 -21.93 2.48 -9.15
C ARG A 95 -20.45 2.81 -9.12
N TRP A 96 -19.62 1.78 -9.08
CA TRP A 96 -18.17 1.90 -8.99
C TRP A 96 -17.46 1.03 -10.02
N SER A 97 -16.37 1.54 -10.59
CA SER A 97 -15.41 0.73 -11.36
C SER A 97 -14.49 -0.05 -10.42
N ASN A 98 -13.57 -0.83 -11.00
CA ASN A 98 -12.53 -1.53 -10.25
C ASN A 98 -11.15 -1.09 -10.72
N SER A 99 -10.15 -1.14 -9.83
CA SER A 99 -8.78 -0.73 -10.18
C SER A 99 -8.18 -1.57 -11.31
N MET A 100 -8.56 -2.86 -11.41
CA MET A 100 -7.98 -3.81 -12.38
C MET A 100 -8.89 -4.17 -13.57
N LEU A 101 -10.18 -3.84 -13.53
CA LEU A 101 -11.16 -4.30 -14.54
C LEU A 101 -11.53 -3.23 -15.58
N GLY A 102 -10.68 -2.21 -15.74
CA GLY A 102 -10.88 -1.13 -16.71
C GLY A 102 -12.18 -0.36 -16.49
N THR A 103 -13.00 -0.24 -17.54
CA THR A 103 -14.25 0.56 -17.49
C THR A 103 -15.46 -0.22 -16.95
N VAL A 104 -15.28 -1.50 -16.63
CA VAL A 104 -16.36 -2.33 -16.10
C VAL A 104 -16.73 -1.86 -14.70
N ALA A 105 -17.99 -1.47 -14.54
CA ALA A 105 -18.56 -1.06 -13.27
C ALA A 105 -19.50 -2.12 -12.69
N THR A 106 -19.61 -2.14 -11.38
CA THR A 106 -20.65 -2.84 -10.63
C THR A 106 -21.58 -1.83 -9.96
N GLU A 107 -22.80 -2.24 -9.65
CA GLU A 107 -23.78 -1.38 -8.99
C GLU A 107 -24.65 -2.18 -8.01
N VAL A 108 -25.10 -1.50 -6.96
CA VAL A 108 -26.07 -1.99 -5.97
C VAL A 108 -26.67 -0.82 -5.20
N SER A 109 -27.87 -1.00 -4.65
CA SER A 109 -28.48 -0.07 -3.71
C SER A 109 -28.22 -0.50 -2.27
N ASP A 110 -27.00 -0.28 -1.79
CA ASP A 110 -26.57 -0.61 -0.43
C ASP A 110 -25.54 0.42 0.05
N SER A 111 -25.79 1.07 1.19
CA SER A 111 -24.88 2.06 1.78
C SER A 111 -23.53 1.47 2.18
N TRP A 112 -23.47 0.20 2.59
CA TRP A 112 -22.17 -0.43 2.85
C TRP A 112 -21.33 -0.50 1.58
N TYR A 113 -21.96 -0.65 0.40
CA TYR A 113 -21.21 -0.68 -0.85
C TYR A 113 -20.51 0.65 -1.13
N GLU A 114 -21.14 1.78 -0.82
CA GLU A 114 -20.48 3.09 -0.91
C GLU A 114 -19.33 3.20 0.08
N VAL A 115 -19.55 2.88 1.35
CA VAL A 115 -18.50 2.93 2.39
C VAL A 115 -17.28 2.11 1.97
N LEU A 116 -17.49 0.86 1.56
CA LEU A 116 -16.38 -0.02 1.19
C LEU A 116 -15.64 0.48 -0.05
N ASN A 117 -16.33 0.99 -1.07
CA ASN A 117 -15.65 1.54 -2.26
C ASN A 117 -14.87 2.82 -1.95
N VAL A 118 -15.41 3.73 -1.14
CA VAL A 118 -14.72 4.95 -0.72
C VAL A 118 -13.50 4.61 0.14
N CYS A 119 -13.60 3.61 1.03
CA CYS A 119 -12.45 3.08 1.77
C CYS A 119 -11.37 2.51 0.85
N VAL A 120 -11.73 1.70 -0.17
CA VAL A 120 -10.76 1.21 -1.15
C VAL A 120 -10.08 2.38 -1.88
N ASN A 121 -10.83 3.40 -2.32
CA ASN A 121 -10.23 4.57 -2.96
C ASN A 121 -9.31 5.38 -2.03
N MET A 122 -9.66 5.53 -0.76
CA MET A 122 -8.78 6.15 0.23
C MET A 122 -7.48 5.36 0.42
N ALA A 123 -7.55 4.02 0.49
CA ALA A 123 -6.37 3.18 0.58
C ALA A 123 -5.48 3.30 -0.69
N LEU A 124 -6.09 3.30 -1.88
CA LEU A 124 -5.37 3.51 -3.13
C LEU A 124 -4.74 4.91 -3.18
N TRP A 125 -5.45 5.96 -2.74
CA TRP A 125 -4.91 7.32 -2.69
C TRP A 125 -3.75 7.44 -1.70
N LEU A 126 -3.88 6.90 -0.48
CA LEU A 126 -2.78 6.87 0.51
C LEU A 126 -1.54 6.19 -0.06
N SER A 127 -1.71 5.06 -0.77
CA SER A 127 -0.59 4.40 -1.43
C SER A 127 0.06 5.30 -2.49
N LYS A 128 -0.73 6.04 -3.28
CA LYS A 128 -0.24 6.97 -4.30
C LYS A 128 0.43 8.19 -3.67
N HIS A 129 -0.10 8.72 -2.57
CA HIS A 129 0.54 9.79 -1.80
C HIS A 129 1.90 9.34 -1.27
N ALA A 130 2.00 8.11 -0.74
CA ALA A 130 3.28 7.54 -0.34
C ALA A 130 4.28 7.41 -1.52
N ALA A 131 3.80 7.02 -2.70
CA ALA A 131 4.63 6.97 -3.91
C ALA A 131 5.07 8.35 -4.38
N TRP A 132 4.19 9.34 -4.32
CA TRP A 132 4.51 10.73 -4.63
C TRP A 132 5.56 11.31 -3.67
N ILE A 133 5.44 11.03 -2.37
CA ILE A 133 6.45 11.41 -1.38
C ILE A 133 7.79 10.73 -1.69
N ALA A 134 7.77 9.42 -1.97
CA ALA A 134 8.96 8.64 -2.25
C ALA A 134 9.69 9.03 -3.54
N ALA A 135 8.98 9.68 -4.47
CA ALA A 135 9.49 10.13 -5.77
C ALA A 135 10.04 11.57 -5.75
N LYS A 136 9.99 12.28 -4.62
CA LYS A 136 10.61 13.61 -4.49
C LYS A 136 12.12 13.53 -4.69
N ASP A 137 12.72 14.57 -5.26
CA ASP A 137 14.18 14.69 -5.44
C ASP A 137 14.92 14.55 -4.09
N GLU A 138 14.35 15.17 -3.06
CA GLU A 138 14.82 15.08 -1.69
C GLU A 138 13.71 14.50 -0.81
N VAL A 139 14.00 13.36 -0.19
CA VAL A 139 13.12 12.70 0.77
C VAL A 139 13.75 12.82 2.16
N PHE A 140 13.20 13.69 2.99
CA PHE A 140 13.67 13.86 4.36
C PHE A 140 13.11 12.76 5.28
N LYS A 141 13.64 12.69 6.51
CA LYS A 141 13.19 11.71 7.51
C LYS A 141 11.67 11.77 7.77
N ASP A 142 11.11 12.99 7.84
CA ASP A 142 9.68 13.17 8.09
C ASP A 142 8.83 12.78 6.86
N ASP A 143 9.34 12.98 5.65
CA ASP A 143 8.72 12.47 4.42
C ASP A 143 8.69 10.93 4.42
N ALA A 144 9.81 10.28 4.74
CA ALA A 144 9.88 8.82 4.83
C ALA A 144 8.90 8.27 5.89
N LYS A 145 8.80 8.93 7.04
CA LYS A 145 7.81 8.59 8.08
C LYS A 145 6.38 8.76 7.56
N LYS A 146 6.08 9.87 6.87
CA LYS A 146 4.74 10.12 6.31
C LYS A 146 4.35 9.07 5.28
N ALA A 147 5.27 8.71 4.37
CA ALA A 147 5.05 7.64 3.40
C ALA A 147 4.82 6.27 4.08
N HIS A 148 5.63 5.96 5.10
CA HIS A 148 5.48 4.76 5.92
C HIS A 148 4.09 4.68 6.58
N THR A 149 3.67 5.75 7.26
CA THR A 149 2.33 5.84 7.87
C THR A 149 1.22 5.68 6.84
N CYS A 150 1.32 6.33 5.68
CA CYS A 150 0.29 6.21 4.63
C CYS A 150 0.09 4.76 4.18
N LEU A 151 1.17 4.01 3.98
CA LEU A 151 1.12 2.61 3.55
C LEU A 151 0.52 1.69 4.62
N ARG A 152 0.89 1.88 5.90
CA ARG A 152 0.31 1.15 7.04
C ARG A 152 -1.19 1.39 7.17
N ARG A 153 -1.61 2.64 7.02
CA ARG A 153 -3.02 3.04 7.03
C ARG A 153 -3.79 2.45 5.84
N ALA A 154 -3.20 2.47 4.65
CA ALA A 154 -3.80 1.87 3.46
C ALA A 154 -4.05 0.37 3.64
N ALA A 155 -3.06 -0.37 4.16
CA ALA A 155 -3.21 -1.79 4.47
C ALA A 155 -4.34 -2.05 5.49
N GLY A 156 -4.41 -1.24 6.55
CA GLY A 156 -5.43 -1.37 7.59
C GLY A 156 -6.84 -1.08 7.12
N ILE A 157 -7.02 -0.07 6.26
CA ILE A 157 -8.31 0.22 5.62
C ILE A 157 -8.76 -0.97 4.76
N LEU A 158 -7.85 -1.62 4.04
CA LEU A 158 -8.21 -2.79 3.22
C LEU A 158 -8.50 -4.05 4.06
N ILE A 159 -7.86 -4.20 5.23
CA ILE A 159 -8.26 -5.23 6.21
C ILE A 159 -9.70 -4.99 6.67
N PHE A 160 -10.03 -3.75 7.05
CA PHE A 160 -11.40 -3.36 7.39
C PHE A 160 -12.38 -3.67 6.24
N VAL A 161 -12.01 -3.37 4.99
CA VAL A 161 -12.85 -3.69 3.82
C VAL A 161 -13.08 -5.20 3.69
N ARG A 162 -12.02 -6.00 3.82
CA ARG A 162 -12.09 -7.47 3.76
C ARG A 162 -13.02 -8.05 4.83
N GLU A 163 -12.91 -7.56 6.07
CA GLU A 163 -13.72 -8.01 7.21
C GLU A 163 -15.20 -7.64 7.06
N ASN A 164 -15.50 -6.55 6.37
CA ASN A 164 -16.87 -6.06 6.17
C ASN A 164 -17.47 -6.44 4.81
N ALA A 165 -16.72 -7.10 3.92
CA ALA A 165 -17.20 -7.53 2.60
C ALA A 165 -18.43 -8.45 2.68
N GLY A 166 -18.52 -9.28 3.73
CA GLY A 166 -19.65 -10.18 3.97
C GLY A 166 -20.98 -9.48 4.28
N ARG A 167 -20.97 -8.17 4.54
CA ARG A 167 -22.19 -7.39 4.77
C ARG A 167 -23.02 -7.18 3.51
N ILE A 168 -22.41 -7.36 2.33
CA ILE A 168 -23.03 -7.07 1.04
C ILE A 168 -23.13 -8.35 0.21
N THR A 169 -24.36 -8.74 -0.12
CA THR A 169 -24.61 -9.97 -0.88
C THR A 169 -24.02 -9.85 -2.29
N GLY A 170 -23.15 -10.81 -2.65
CA GLY A 170 -22.59 -10.93 -4.00
C GLY A 170 -21.39 -10.01 -4.28
N LEU A 171 -20.86 -9.29 -3.29
CA LEU A 171 -19.74 -8.37 -3.47
C LEU A 171 -18.48 -9.06 -4.03
N THR A 172 -18.17 -10.25 -3.52
CA THR A 172 -16.99 -11.04 -3.89
C THR A 172 -17.23 -11.94 -5.12
N SER A 173 -18.40 -11.84 -5.77
CA SER A 173 -18.76 -12.72 -6.90
C SER A 173 -18.15 -12.31 -8.25
N PHE A 174 -17.31 -11.26 -8.27
CA PHE A 174 -16.67 -10.74 -9.48
C PHE A 174 -15.16 -11.00 -9.42
N PRO A 175 -14.65 -12.03 -10.14
CA PRO A 175 -13.23 -12.33 -10.17
C PRO A 175 -12.40 -11.13 -10.61
N GLY A 176 -11.30 -10.87 -9.91
CA GLY A 176 -10.40 -9.75 -10.18
C GLY A 176 -10.95 -8.36 -9.81
N SER A 177 -12.13 -8.28 -9.19
CA SER A 177 -12.64 -7.01 -8.61
C SER A 177 -11.82 -6.60 -7.39
N ASP A 178 -11.95 -5.35 -6.96
CA ASP A 178 -11.24 -4.87 -5.76
C ASP A 178 -11.71 -5.53 -4.46
N PHE A 179 -12.82 -6.27 -4.51
CA PHE A 179 -13.36 -7.04 -3.38
C PHE A 179 -13.08 -8.54 -3.51
N ASP A 180 -12.46 -8.99 -4.60
CA ASP A 180 -11.98 -10.36 -4.70
C ASP A 180 -10.95 -10.61 -3.58
N PRO A 181 -11.13 -11.63 -2.73
CA PRO A 181 -10.23 -11.91 -1.62
C PRO A 181 -8.75 -12.00 -2.03
N VAL A 182 -8.44 -12.50 -3.22
CA VAL A 182 -7.04 -12.59 -3.67
C VAL A 182 -6.45 -11.23 -4.04
N VAL A 183 -7.27 -10.33 -4.59
CA VAL A 183 -6.89 -8.95 -4.94
C VAL A 183 -6.69 -8.11 -3.69
N LEU A 184 -7.62 -8.20 -2.72
CA LEU A 184 -7.46 -7.55 -1.42
C LEU A 184 -6.19 -8.03 -0.69
N THR A 185 -5.93 -9.34 -0.72
CA THR A 185 -4.73 -9.91 -0.10
C THR A 185 -3.46 -9.40 -0.77
N ALA A 186 -3.45 -9.29 -2.11
CA ALA A 186 -2.32 -8.75 -2.85
C ALA A 186 -2.03 -7.28 -2.47
N TYR A 187 -3.05 -6.43 -2.39
CA TYR A 187 -2.86 -5.03 -1.97
C TYR A 187 -2.40 -4.90 -0.51
N ILE A 188 -3.00 -5.66 0.43
CA ILE A 188 -2.62 -5.63 1.84
C ILE A 188 -1.15 -6.02 2.01
N ASN A 189 -0.73 -7.10 1.34
CA ASN A 189 0.65 -7.58 1.38
C ASN A 189 1.60 -6.60 0.67
N GLN A 190 1.21 -6.04 -0.46
CA GLN A 190 2.01 -5.02 -1.15
C GLN A 190 2.23 -3.77 -0.28
N PHE A 191 1.18 -3.20 0.30
CA PHE A 191 1.31 -1.97 1.09
C PHE A 191 2.12 -2.21 2.36
N THR A 192 1.94 -3.37 3.00
CA THR A 192 2.78 -3.79 4.13
C THR A 192 4.25 -3.97 3.71
N ALA A 193 4.50 -4.61 2.57
CA ALA A 193 5.85 -4.81 2.04
C ALA A 193 6.53 -3.49 1.69
N GLU A 194 5.83 -2.57 1.01
CA GLU A 194 6.34 -1.24 0.65
C GLU A 194 6.67 -0.39 1.89
N ALA A 195 5.88 -0.51 2.96
CA ALA A 195 6.23 0.11 4.24
C ALA A 195 7.47 -0.56 4.86
N GLN A 196 7.55 -1.89 4.80
CA GLN A 196 8.71 -2.65 5.27
C GLN A 196 9.99 -2.25 4.51
N GLU A 197 9.91 -1.89 3.22
CA GLU A 197 11.04 -1.34 2.45
C GLU A 197 11.65 -0.10 3.11
N ILE A 198 10.79 0.82 3.58
CA ILE A 198 11.21 2.06 4.25
C ILE A 198 11.90 1.71 5.57
N THR A 199 11.38 0.72 6.30
CA THR A 199 11.98 0.24 7.55
C THR A 199 13.33 -0.44 7.32
N VAL A 200 13.48 -1.26 6.27
CA VAL A 200 14.77 -1.83 5.85
C VAL A 200 15.76 -0.70 5.53
N ALA A 201 15.31 0.31 4.78
CA ALA A 201 16.15 1.44 4.43
C ALA A 201 16.64 2.21 5.65
N ARG A 202 15.76 2.40 6.63
CA ARG A 202 16.09 3.04 7.90
C ARG A 202 17.04 2.19 8.75
N ALA A 203 16.85 0.87 8.79
CA ALA A 203 17.72 -0.04 9.53
C ALA A 203 19.17 0.01 8.99
N ILE A 204 19.32 0.08 7.67
CA ILE A 204 20.63 0.25 7.01
C ILE A 204 21.24 1.62 7.33
N GLU A 205 20.46 2.70 7.22
CA GLU A 205 20.92 4.07 7.53
C GLU A 205 21.40 4.20 8.99
N LEU A 206 20.70 3.56 9.93
CA LEU A 206 21.03 3.54 11.36
C LEU A 206 22.10 2.51 11.73
N LYS A 207 22.70 1.82 10.74
CA LYS A 207 23.74 0.82 10.92
C LYS A 207 23.34 -0.25 11.97
N HIS A 208 22.13 -0.79 11.83
CA HIS A 208 21.72 -1.97 12.60
C HIS A 208 22.55 -3.20 12.23
N SER A 209 22.47 -4.27 13.03
CA SER A 209 23.23 -5.49 12.77
C SER A 209 22.86 -6.11 11.40
N PRO A 210 23.85 -6.65 10.66
CA PRO A 210 23.59 -7.30 9.37
C PRO A 210 22.55 -8.42 9.46
N GLY A 211 22.57 -9.24 10.51
CA GLY A 211 21.53 -10.25 10.74
C GLY A 211 20.10 -9.69 10.88
N LEU A 212 19.92 -8.51 11.49
CA LEU A 212 18.59 -7.88 11.55
C LEU A 212 18.16 -7.38 10.17
N ILE A 213 19.05 -6.69 9.44
CA ILE A 213 18.77 -6.18 8.11
C ILE A 213 18.42 -7.33 7.16
N THR A 214 19.14 -8.45 7.28
CA THR A 214 18.87 -9.70 6.59
C THR A 214 17.44 -10.18 6.83
N ALA A 215 17.03 -10.32 8.10
CA ALA A 215 15.70 -10.81 8.45
C ALA A 215 14.58 -9.86 7.99
N LEU A 216 14.78 -8.54 8.11
CA LEU A 216 13.82 -7.54 7.63
C LEU A 216 13.67 -7.57 6.10
N ALA A 217 14.79 -7.63 5.36
CA ALA A 217 14.78 -7.70 3.91
C ALA A 217 14.15 -9.02 3.42
N TYR A 218 14.44 -10.14 4.10
CA TYR A 218 13.90 -11.43 3.70
C TYR A 218 12.39 -11.52 3.95
N GLU A 219 11.88 -10.97 5.07
CA GLU A 219 10.44 -10.87 5.29
C GLU A 219 9.76 -9.92 4.29
N THR A 220 10.42 -8.81 3.93
CA THR A 220 9.95 -7.90 2.87
C THR A 220 9.77 -8.65 1.53
N SER A 221 10.77 -9.45 1.16
CA SER A 221 10.69 -10.29 -0.04
C SER A 221 9.52 -11.26 0.02
N HIS A 222 9.29 -11.87 1.18
CA HIS A 222 8.22 -12.82 1.36
C HIS A 222 6.84 -12.19 1.23
N LEU A 223 6.62 -10.99 1.79
CA LEU A 223 5.36 -10.27 1.63
C LEU A 223 5.05 -9.98 0.16
N PHE A 224 6.06 -9.54 -0.61
CA PHE A 224 5.91 -9.36 -2.07
C PHE A 224 5.61 -10.68 -2.79
N LYS A 225 6.28 -11.77 -2.41
CA LYS A 225 6.04 -13.10 -2.97
C LYS A 225 4.62 -13.58 -2.70
N GLN A 226 4.12 -13.43 -1.47
CA GLN A 226 2.75 -13.79 -1.12
C GLN A 226 1.72 -12.96 -1.91
N ALA A 227 2.01 -11.67 -2.15
CA ALA A 227 1.17 -10.83 -2.99
C ALA A 227 1.14 -11.31 -4.46
N ASP A 228 2.27 -11.76 -5.02
CA ASP A 228 2.29 -12.33 -6.37
C ASP A 228 1.53 -13.66 -6.44
N GLU A 229 1.78 -14.54 -5.47
CA GLU A 229 1.17 -15.88 -5.42
C GLU A 229 -0.35 -15.82 -5.31
N SER A 230 -0.91 -14.85 -4.58
CA SER A 230 -2.37 -14.67 -4.51
C SER A 230 -2.98 -14.32 -5.87
N LEU A 231 -2.25 -13.56 -6.70
CA LEU A 231 -2.68 -13.19 -8.06
C LEU A 231 -2.37 -14.25 -9.12
N GLY A 232 -1.74 -15.37 -8.76
CA GLY A 232 -1.23 -16.38 -9.71
C GLY A 232 -2.25 -16.95 -10.69
N LYS A 233 -3.54 -16.95 -10.32
CA LYS A 233 -4.65 -17.46 -11.15
C LYS A 233 -5.45 -16.37 -11.87
N MET A 234 -5.09 -15.10 -11.69
CA MET A 234 -5.79 -13.99 -12.34
C MET A 234 -5.41 -13.86 -13.82
N ASP A 235 -6.25 -13.16 -14.58
CA ASP A 235 -6.00 -12.89 -16.01
C ASP A 235 -4.70 -12.12 -16.20
N GLN A 236 -3.71 -12.75 -16.85
CA GLN A 236 -2.39 -12.17 -17.04
C GLN A 236 -2.40 -10.94 -17.95
N SER A 237 -3.44 -10.76 -18.80
CA SER A 237 -3.58 -9.55 -19.62
C SER A 237 -3.89 -8.30 -18.80
N LEU A 238 -4.50 -8.47 -17.63
CA LEU A 238 -4.84 -7.40 -16.69
C LEU A 238 -3.84 -7.33 -15.54
N PHE A 239 -3.47 -8.48 -14.95
CA PHE A 239 -2.67 -8.56 -13.73
C PHE A 239 -1.19 -8.78 -13.98
N GLY A 240 -0.77 -9.15 -15.20
CA GLY A 240 0.62 -9.52 -15.48
C GLY A 240 1.63 -8.43 -15.14
N LYS A 241 1.32 -7.17 -15.48
CA LYS A 241 2.16 -6.01 -15.13
C LYS A 241 2.33 -5.84 -13.62
N TRP A 242 1.24 -5.96 -12.86
CA TRP A 242 1.27 -5.87 -11.40
C TRP A 242 2.09 -7.03 -10.80
N ARG A 243 1.89 -8.25 -11.29
CA ARG A 243 2.66 -9.43 -10.86
C ARG A 243 4.16 -9.28 -11.12
N PHE A 244 4.56 -8.77 -12.28
CA PHE A 244 5.99 -8.52 -12.55
C PHE A 244 6.60 -7.50 -11.60
N TYR A 245 5.85 -6.49 -11.16
CA TYR A 245 6.31 -5.58 -10.11
C TYR A 245 6.56 -6.31 -8.77
N LEU A 246 5.61 -7.14 -8.35
CA LEU A 246 5.72 -7.90 -7.09
C LEU A 246 6.89 -8.90 -7.14
N GLN A 247 7.07 -9.59 -8.27
CA GLN A 247 8.18 -10.51 -8.50
C GLN A 247 9.54 -9.79 -8.53
N LEU A 248 9.61 -8.65 -9.22
CA LEU A 248 10.78 -7.77 -9.24
C LEU A 248 11.19 -7.37 -7.82
N LYS A 249 10.24 -6.85 -7.03
CA LYS A 249 10.50 -6.41 -5.64
C LYS A 249 10.90 -7.58 -4.75
N SER A 250 10.23 -8.74 -4.85
CA SER A 250 10.60 -9.94 -4.11
C SER A 250 12.06 -10.33 -4.37
N GLN A 251 12.49 -10.36 -5.64
CA GLN A 251 13.88 -10.71 -5.97
C GLN A 251 14.90 -9.67 -5.49
N ILE A 252 14.57 -8.38 -5.59
CA ILE A 252 15.41 -7.29 -5.05
C ILE A 252 15.64 -7.45 -3.55
N TYR A 253 14.58 -7.68 -2.79
CA TYR A 253 14.69 -7.81 -1.34
C TYR A 253 15.32 -9.14 -0.91
N THR A 254 15.20 -10.18 -1.73
CA THR A 254 15.98 -11.43 -1.57
C THR A 254 17.47 -11.17 -1.77
N ALA A 255 17.85 -10.40 -2.79
CA ALA A 255 19.23 -10.00 -3.04
C ALA A 255 19.82 -9.18 -1.86
N TYR A 256 19.05 -8.22 -1.34
CA TYR A 256 19.42 -7.48 -0.14
C TYR A 256 19.64 -8.40 1.06
N ALA A 257 18.72 -9.33 1.32
CA ALA A 257 18.85 -10.27 2.43
C ALA A 257 20.15 -11.06 2.35
N TYR A 258 20.49 -11.58 1.17
CA TYR A 258 21.72 -12.36 0.98
C TYR A 258 23.01 -11.54 1.10
N ALA A 259 23.02 -10.27 0.68
CA ALA A 259 24.18 -9.40 0.84
C ALA A 259 24.49 -9.13 2.32
N PHE A 260 23.47 -8.81 3.11
CA PHE A 260 23.64 -8.60 4.54
C PHE A 260 23.84 -9.91 5.31
N LEU A 261 23.33 -11.05 4.81
CA LEU A 261 23.65 -12.37 5.37
C LEU A 261 25.12 -12.69 5.18
N GLY A 262 25.68 -12.37 4.01
CA GLY A 262 27.11 -12.51 3.75
C GLY A 262 27.94 -11.69 4.72
N GLU A 263 27.55 -10.44 5.00
CA GLU A 263 28.22 -9.61 6.01
C GLU A 263 28.09 -10.18 7.43
N ASP A 264 26.92 -10.70 7.81
CA ASP A 264 26.68 -11.33 9.12
C ASP A 264 27.55 -12.58 9.31
N LEU A 265 27.59 -13.47 8.32
CA LEU A 265 28.39 -14.69 8.33
C LEU A 265 29.89 -14.39 8.36
N LEU A 266 30.33 -13.35 7.64
CA LEU A 266 31.70 -12.90 7.65
C LEU A 266 32.12 -12.43 9.06
N SER A 267 31.23 -11.73 9.78
CA SER A 267 31.48 -11.32 11.16
C SER A 267 31.56 -12.49 12.17
N GLN A 268 31.13 -13.68 11.75
CA GLN A 268 31.18 -14.93 12.54
C GLN A 268 32.31 -15.85 12.08
N ASP A 269 33.28 -15.35 11.30
CA ASP A 269 34.37 -16.12 10.71
C ASP A 269 33.89 -17.26 9.79
N LYS A 270 32.66 -17.21 9.26
CA LYS A 270 32.11 -18.19 8.30
C LYS A 270 32.24 -17.68 6.87
N CYS A 271 33.48 -17.41 6.46
CA CYS A 271 33.80 -16.78 5.20
C CYS A 271 33.38 -17.59 3.96
N GLY A 272 33.48 -18.93 4.00
CA GLY A 272 32.99 -19.80 2.91
C GLY A 272 31.49 -19.64 2.67
N ASP A 273 30.70 -19.65 3.75
CA ASP A 273 29.25 -19.44 3.72
C ASP A 273 28.91 -18.02 3.26
N ALA A 274 29.68 -17.02 3.70
CA ALA A 274 29.51 -15.62 3.32
C ALA A 274 29.68 -15.43 1.80
N VAL A 275 30.71 -16.01 1.20
CA VAL A 275 30.92 -15.98 -0.26
C VAL A 275 29.74 -16.63 -0.99
N ARG A 276 29.26 -17.78 -0.50
CA ARG A 276 28.10 -18.46 -1.11
C ARG A 276 26.83 -17.61 -1.03
N ALA A 277 26.58 -16.97 0.11
CA ALA A 277 25.43 -16.08 0.30
C ALA A 277 25.50 -14.86 -0.64
N CYS A 278 26.64 -14.16 -0.71
CA CYS A 278 26.80 -13.02 -1.61
C CYS A 278 26.58 -13.40 -3.10
N ARG A 279 27.05 -14.57 -3.53
CA ARG A 279 26.80 -15.09 -4.89
C ARG A 279 25.31 -15.35 -5.16
N GLU A 280 24.57 -15.85 -4.17
CA GLU A 280 23.12 -15.99 -4.28
C GLU A 280 22.45 -14.62 -4.46
N GLY A 281 22.88 -13.62 -3.70
CA GLY A 281 22.36 -12.26 -3.83
C GLY A 281 22.52 -11.68 -5.24
N VAL A 282 23.69 -11.86 -5.86
CA VAL A 282 23.93 -11.45 -7.26
C VAL A 282 23.01 -12.20 -8.22
N SER A 283 22.87 -13.51 -8.06
CA SER A 283 21.96 -14.35 -8.87
C SER A 283 20.50 -13.87 -8.78
N CYS A 284 20.00 -13.61 -7.57
CA CYS A 284 18.66 -13.06 -7.36
C CYS A 284 18.48 -11.70 -8.07
N PHE A 285 19.50 -10.85 -8.04
CA PHE A 285 19.43 -9.56 -8.73
C PHE A 285 19.41 -9.70 -10.25
N ASP A 286 20.12 -10.68 -10.83
CA ASP A 286 20.04 -10.95 -12.26
C ASP A 286 18.63 -11.44 -12.67
N VAL A 287 17.95 -12.21 -11.82
CA VAL A 287 16.52 -12.54 -12.01
C VAL A 287 15.65 -11.28 -11.91
N ALA A 288 15.96 -10.37 -10.99
CA ALA A 288 15.26 -9.08 -10.88
C ALA A 288 15.41 -8.22 -12.15
N VAL A 289 16.58 -8.25 -12.82
CA VAL A 289 16.79 -7.57 -14.11
C VAL A 289 15.83 -8.10 -15.18
N ASP A 290 15.63 -9.42 -15.27
CA ASP A 290 14.67 -10.01 -16.20
C ASP A 290 13.22 -9.56 -15.90
N PHE A 291 12.82 -9.55 -14.62
CA PHE A 291 11.50 -9.05 -14.23
C PHE A 291 11.29 -7.56 -14.51
N ALA A 292 12.32 -6.73 -14.34
CA ALA A 292 12.26 -5.32 -14.74
C ALA A 292 12.01 -5.18 -16.26
N GLY A 293 12.69 -6.01 -17.06
CA GLY A 293 12.47 -6.08 -18.51
C GLY A 293 11.05 -6.54 -18.90
N LYS A 294 10.50 -7.54 -18.18
CA LYS A 294 9.13 -8.03 -18.36
C LYS A 294 8.10 -6.96 -17.97
N TYR A 295 8.27 -6.30 -16.83
CA TYR A 295 7.40 -5.20 -16.37
C TYR A 295 7.31 -4.08 -17.41
N ARG A 296 8.45 -3.65 -17.96
CA ARG A 296 8.52 -2.60 -18.99
C ARG A 296 7.69 -2.91 -20.23
N LYS A 297 7.69 -4.19 -20.65
CA LYS A 297 7.00 -4.66 -21.86
C LYS A 297 5.54 -5.04 -21.61
N ALA A 298 5.15 -5.21 -20.34
CA ALA A 298 3.83 -5.67 -19.98
C ALA A 298 2.77 -4.58 -20.20
N ASN A 299 1.67 -4.98 -20.83
CA ASN A 299 0.45 -4.20 -20.82
C ASN A 299 -0.31 -4.46 -19.51
N GLY A 300 -1.11 -3.50 -19.08
CA GLY A 300 -1.94 -3.61 -17.89
C GLY A 300 -2.21 -2.25 -17.27
N PRO A 301 -3.09 -2.19 -16.25
CA PRO A 301 -3.37 -0.97 -15.51
C PRO A 301 -2.12 -0.33 -14.91
N GLY A 302 -2.20 0.99 -14.66
CA GLY A 302 -1.12 1.77 -14.07
C GLY A 302 -0.11 2.32 -15.08
N ILE A 303 0.74 3.22 -14.60
CA ILE A 303 1.68 4.00 -15.44
C ILE A 303 2.81 3.10 -15.94
N SER A 304 3.23 3.28 -17.20
CA SER A 304 4.40 2.60 -17.74
C SER A 304 5.67 3.24 -17.19
N ALA A 305 6.57 2.43 -16.65
CA ALA A 305 7.83 2.88 -16.04
C ALA A 305 9.00 1.99 -16.49
N LYS A 306 10.22 2.49 -16.29
CA LYS A 306 11.48 1.77 -16.57
C LYS A 306 12.23 1.58 -15.25
N PRO A 307 11.82 0.63 -14.40
CA PRO A 307 12.36 0.53 -13.04
C PRO A 307 13.89 0.37 -12.98
N ASP A 308 14.49 -0.21 -14.02
CA ASP A 308 15.93 -0.39 -14.16
C ASP A 308 16.72 0.92 -14.39
N SER A 309 16.07 2.00 -14.83
CA SER A 309 16.70 3.34 -14.88
C SER A 309 16.59 4.08 -13.55
N HIS A 310 15.74 3.64 -12.62
CA HIS A 310 15.51 4.33 -11.36
C HIS A 310 16.66 4.09 -10.37
N LEU A 311 16.89 5.07 -9.48
CA LEU A 311 17.96 5.04 -8.49
C LEU A 311 17.92 3.82 -7.57
N PHE A 312 16.73 3.40 -7.14
CA PHE A 312 16.59 2.23 -6.25
C PHE A 312 17.19 0.96 -6.88
N PHE A 313 17.05 0.79 -8.20
CA PHE A 313 17.54 -0.37 -8.92
C PHE A 313 19.05 -0.26 -9.21
N ARG A 314 19.49 0.90 -9.70
CA ARG A 314 20.90 1.16 -10.05
C ARG A 314 21.85 1.04 -8.85
N ARG A 315 21.38 1.31 -7.63
CA ARG A 315 22.20 1.27 -6.40
C ARG A 315 22.44 -0.14 -5.85
N ILE A 316 21.64 -1.14 -6.24
CA ILE A 316 21.73 -2.49 -5.68
C ILE A 316 22.99 -3.19 -6.17
N ARG A 317 23.26 -3.18 -7.48
CA ARG A 317 24.41 -3.91 -8.05
C ARG A 317 25.76 -3.53 -7.42
N PRO A 318 26.13 -2.25 -7.30
CA PRO A 318 27.38 -1.87 -6.62
C PRO A 318 27.44 -2.30 -5.15
N LEU A 319 26.29 -2.32 -4.45
CA LEU A 319 26.21 -2.83 -3.07
C LEU A 319 26.53 -4.34 -3.05
N LEU A 320 25.85 -5.14 -3.88
CA LEU A 320 26.05 -6.58 -3.94
C LEU A 320 27.51 -6.94 -4.29
N GLU A 321 28.07 -6.28 -5.30
CA GLU A 321 29.45 -6.48 -5.75
C GLU A 321 30.44 -6.16 -4.63
N ARG A 322 30.24 -5.08 -3.87
CA ARG A 322 31.11 -4.73 -2.73
C ARG A 322 31.07 -5.80 -1.63
N HIS A 323 29.88 -6.30 -1.26
CA HIS A 323 29.77 -7.36 -0.25
C HIS A 323 30.43 -8.66 -0.74
N MET A 324 30.26 -9.00 -2.02
CA MET A 324 30.88 -10.17 -2.64
C MET A 324 32.40 -10.06 -2.68
N GLU A 325 32.95 -8.96 -3.20
CA GLU A 325 34.40 -8.72 -3.27
C GLU A 325 35.06 -8.74 -1.89
N LYS A 326 34.39 -8.18 -0.86
CA LYS A 326 34.89 -8.23 0.51
C LYS A 326 34.99 -9.68 1.01
N ALA A 327 33.91 -10.45 0.86
CA ALA A 327 33.89 -11.85 1.29
C ALA A 327 34.92 -12.71 0.54
N GLU A 328 35.04 -12.54 -0.78
CA GLU A 328 36.02 -13.28 -1.59
C GLU A 328 37.47 -12.91 -1.24
N ARG A 329 37.73 -11.63 -1.00
CA ARG A 329 39.05 -11.15 -0.58
C ARG A 329 39.44 -11.73 0.79
N GLU A 330 38.57 -11.61 1.79
CA GLU A 330 38.85 -12.14 3.12
C GLU A 330 39.02 -13.67 3.09
N ASN A 331 38.20 -14.38 2.31
CA ASN A 331 38.37 -15.83 2.18
C ASN A 331 39.66 -16.20 1.45
N GLY A 332 40.03 -15.44 0.43
CA GLY A 332 41.21 -15.68 -0.39
C GLY A 332 42.54 -15.38 0.30
N PHE A 333 42.56 -14.45 1.26
CA PHE A 333 43.79 -14.03 1.95
C PHE A 333 43.92 -14.50 3.40
N ILE A 334 42.80 -14.77 4.09
CA ILE A 334 42.79 -15.02 5.54
C ILE A 334 42.27 -16.42 5.85
N TYR A 335 41.04 -16.73 5.43
CA TYR A 335 40.32 -17.89 5.98
C TYR A 335 40.50 -19.18 5.17
N HIS A 336 40.66 -19.09 3.84
CA HIS A 336 40.77 -20.22 2.91
C HIS A 336 39.70 -21.31 3.10
N GLN A 337 38.49 -20.91 3.51
CA GLN A 337 37.39 -21.83 3.75
C GLN A 337 36.79 -22.30 2.42
N LYS A 338 36.39 -23.57 2.39
CA LYS A 338 35.66 -24.13 1.26
C LYS A 338 34.30 -23.43 1.15
N VAL A 339 33.98 -22.93 -0.03
CA VAL A 339 32.64 -22.39 -0.34
C VAL A 339 31.66 -23.57 -0.47
N PRO A 340 30.56 -23.62 0.30
CA PRO A 340 29.59 -24.70 0.22
C PRO A 340 28.78 -24.63 -1.08
N ASP A 341 28.28 -25.78 -1.54
CA ASP A 341 27.40 -25.84 -2.72
C ASP A 341 25.99 -25.30 -2.39
N VAL A 342 25.50 -25.63 -1.19
CA VAL A 342 24.19 -25.21 -0.68
C VAL A 342 24.29 -23.83 -0.04
N CYS A 343 23.39 -22.92 -0.42
CA CYS A 343 23.32 -21.60 0.19
C CYS A 343 22.74 -21.68 1.60
N PRO A 344 23.34 -21.01 2.60
CA PRO A 344 22.68 -20.82 3.88
C PRO A 344 21.39 -20.02 3.69
N GLU A 345 20.29 -20.48 4.28
CA GLU A 345 19.01 -19.76 4.21
C GLU A 345 18.95 -18.63 5.26
N PRO A 346 18.45 -17.43 4.91
CA PRO A 346 18.26 -16.36 5.88
C PRO A 346 17.16 -16.69 6.90
N ASP A 347 17.34 -16.29 8.17
CA ASP A 347 16.26 -16.36 9.16
C ASP A 347 15.17 -15.33 8.84
N ARG A 348 13.91 -15.72 9.06
CA ARG A 348 12.70 -14.93 8.80
C ARG A 348 12.11 -14.26 10.03
N LYS A 349 12.75 -14.38 11.18
CA LYS A 349 12.23 -13.84 12.45
C LYS A 349 13.04 -12.64 12.91
N PRO A 350 12.83 -11.44 12.31
CA PRO A 350 13.43 -10.24 12.83
C PRO A 350 12.93 -10.00 14.26
N THR A 351 13.83 -9.60 15.14
CA THR A 351 13.52 -9.39 16.56
C THR A 351 12.68 -8.14 16.81
N PHE A 352 12.70 -7.17 15.89
CA PHE A 352 11.90 -5.93 15.89
C PHE A 352 11.87 -5.32 14.48
N GLY A 353 10.98 -4.34 14.26
CA GLY A 353 10.89 -3.59 13.01
C GLY A 353 9.97 -4.21 11.95
N LEU A 354 9.16 -5.21 12.30
CA LEU A 354 8.09 -5.66 11.43
C LEU A 354 6.98 -4.62 11.35
N VAL A 355 6.51 -4.39 10.14
CA VAL A 355 5.42 -3.47 9.88
C VAL A 355 4.08 -4.16 10.11
N GLU A 356 3.22 -3.51 10.87
CA GLU A 356 1.83 -3.90 11.06
C GLU A 356 0.90 -2.85 10.46
N ALA A 357 -0.18 -3.32 9.83
CA ALA A 357 -1.26 -2.47 9.35
C ALA A 357 -1.89 -1.68 10.51
N GLU A 358 -2.20 -0.41 10.28
CA GLU A 358 -2.83 0.45 11.30
C GLU A 358 -4.35 0.19 11.30
N PRO A 359 -4.95 -0.28 12.41
CA PRO A 359 -6.38 -0.60 12.44
C PRO A 359 -7.24 0.61 12.05
N PHE A 360 -8.16 0.41 11.10
CA PHE A 360 -9.11 1.42 10.70
C PHE A 360 -10.49 1.17 11.31
N MET A 361 -11.11 2.23 11.79
CA MET A 361 -12.49 2.24 12.28
C MET A 361 -13.25 3.38 11.62
N ILE A 362 -14.52 3.13 11.28
CA ILE A 362 -15.41 4.20 10.80
C ILE A 362 -15.51 5.28 11.90
N PRO A 363 -15.40 6.58 11.53
CA PRO A 363 -15.54 7.68 12.49
C PRO A 363 -16.93 7.70 13.13
N SER A 364 -17.04 8.33 14.30
CA SER A 364 -18.33 8.52 14.97
C SER A 364 -19.33 9.23 14.07
N MET A 365 -20.60 8.86 14.21
CA MET A 365 -21.69 9.48 13.44
C MET A 365 -21.76 10.99 13.70
N SER A 366 -21.97 11.76 12.64
CA SER A 366 -22.06 13.21 12.71
C SER A 366 -23.17 13.65 13.68
N PRO A 367 -22.94 14.68 14.51
CA PRO A 367 -23.96 15.20 15.43
C PRO A 367 -25.18 15.81 14.71
N LEU A 368 -25.11 15.99 13.37
CA LEU A 368 -26.27 16.36 12.55
C LEU A 368 -27.36 15.27 12.55
N TRP A 369 -26.99 14.01 12.83
CA TRP A 369 -27.93 12.92 12.99
C TRP A 369 -28.48 12.87 14.41
N THR A 370 -29.72 13.35 14.55
CA THR A 370 -30.52 13.15 15.76
C THR A 370 -31.66 12.17 15.48
N PRO A 371 -32.23 11.51 16.50
CA PRO A 371 -33.40 10.65 16.31
C PRO A 371 -34.54 11.36 15.58
N ALA A 372 -34.78 12.64 15.89
CA ALA A 372 -35.81 13.45 15.22
C ALA A 372 -35.52 13.66 13.72
N VAL A 373 -34.27 13.96 13.36
CA VAL A 373 -33.88 14.13 11.95
C VAL A 373 -33.94 12.82 11.19
N TYR A 374 -33.50 11.72 11.82
CA TYR A 374 -33.58 10.38 11.24
C TYR A 374 -35.03 9.95 11.00
N GLU A 375 -35.93 10.22 11.94
CA GLU A 375 -37.36 9.91 11.82
C GLU A 375 -38.03 10.71 10.71
N ALA A 376 -37.57 11.94 10.46
CA ALA A 376 -38.06 12.79 9.39
C ALA A 376 -37.77 12.28 7.97
N PHE A 377 -36.92 11.27 7.78
CA PHE A 377 -36.84 10.57 6.50
C PHE A 377 -38.05 9.62 6.34
N ASP A 378 -39.04 10.03 5.55
CA ASP A 378 -40.28 9.27 5.29
C ASP A 378 -40.08 8.25 4.17
N ILE A 379 -39.63 7.05 4.55
CA ILE A 379 -39.42 5.93 3.64
C ILE A 379 -40.71 5.35 3.07
N SER A 380 -41.90 5.68 3.61
CA SER A 380 -43.18 5.22 3.03
C SER A 380 -43.41 5.79 1.63
N LYS A 381 -42.70 6.89 1.30
CA LYS A 381 -42.70 7.52 -0.02
C LYS A 381 -41.64 6.97 -0.96
N ALA A 382 -40.81 6.03 -0.50
CA ALA A 382 -39.78 5.42 -1.33
C ALA A 382 -40.41 4.41 -2.30
N LYS A 383 -40.18 4.60 -3.59
CA LYS A 383 -40.55 3.63 -4.65
C LYS A 383 -39.43 2.61 -4.95
N MET A 384 -38.33 2.64 -4.19
CA MET A 384 -36.99 2.37 -4.73
C MET A 384 -36.01 1.51 -3.89
N PRO A 385 -36.38 0.68 -2.89
CA PRO A 385 -35.38 -0.22 -2.33
C PRO A 385 -35.15 -1.39 -3.31
N ASP A 386 -33.99 -1.39 -3.97
CA ASP A 386 -33.49 -2.52 -4.76
C ASP A 386 -32.63 -3.39 -3.85
N PHE A 387 -33.20 -4.47 -3.32
CA PHE A 387 -32.49 -5.46 -2.50
C PHE A 387 -31.69 -6.47 -3.33
N SER A 388 -31.48 -6.22 -4.63
CA SER A 388 -30.67 -7.10 -5.45
C SER A 388 -29.21 -7.15 -4.96
N LYS A 389 -28.59 -8.31 -5.18
CA LYS A 389 -27.15 -8.47 -5.00
C LYS A 389 -26.37 -7.56 -5.95
N VAL A 390 -25.09 -7.35 -5.63
CA VAL A 390 -24.16 -6.63 -6.52
C VAL A 390 -24.22 -7.23 -7.93
N LYS A 391 -24.44 -6.38 -8.92
CA LYS A 391 -24.53 -6.75 -10.33
C LYS A 391 -23.56 -5.95 -11.18
N LYS A 392 -23.16 -6.49 -12.32
CA LYS A 392 -22.44 -5.73 -13.35
C LYS A 392 -23.36 -4.63 -13.87
N SER A 393 -22.85 -3.41 -13.96
CA SER A 393 -23.62 -2.30 -14.53
C SER A 393 -23.70 -2.40 -16.05
N CYS A 394 -24.83 -1.97 -16.61
CA CYS A 394 -24.98 -1.77 -18.05
C CYS A 394 -24.20 -0.54 -18.56
N LYS A 395 -23.85 0.40 -17.67
CA LYS A 395 -23.06 1.59 -18.00
C LYS A 395 -21.60 1.36 -17.63
N SER A 396 -20.71 1.62 -18.57
CA SER A 396 -19.27 1.71 -18.30
C SER A 396 -18.94 3.03 -17.61
N LEU A 397 -17.95 3.01 -16.71
CA LEU A 397 -17.40 4.23 -16.13
C LEU A 397 -16.02 4.50 -16.76
N PRO A 398 -15.77 5.70 -17.29
CA PRO A 398 -14.45 6.03 -17.82
C PRO A 398 -13.42 6.04 -16.69
N PRO A 399 -12.14 5.73 -16.97
CA PRO A 399 -11.08 5.85 -15.99
C PRO A 399 -10.95 7.30 -15.50
N ILE A 400 -10.58 7.47 -14.24
CA ILE A 400 -10.28 8.80 -13.71
C ILE A 400 -8.98 9.30 -14.35
N GLN A 401 -9.00 10.55 -14.81
CA GLN A 401 -7.79 11.24 -15.22
C GLN A 401 -7.05 11.71 -13.96
N GLU A 402 -6.10 10.91 -13.52
CA GLU A 402 -5.23 11.23 -12.38
C GLU A 402 -4.14 12.22 -12.80
N GLU A 403 -3.77 13.13 -11.89
CA GLU A 403 -2.59 13.95 -12.08
C GLU A 403 -1.33 13.06 -12.08
N LYS A 404 -0.40 13.36 -12.97
CA LYS A 404 0.83 12.58 -13.08
C LYS A 404 1.66 12.79 -11.81
N VAL A 405 1.94 11.68 -11.12
CA VAL A 405 3.01 11.63 -10.13
C VAL A 405 4.32 11.75 -10.90
N TYR A 406 5.02 12.88 -10.77
CA TYR A 406 6.33 13.07 -11.38
C TYR A 406 7.32 12.13 -10.69
N GLU A 407 7.90 11.21 -11.46
CA GLU A 407 9.06 10.42 -11.06
C GLU A 407 10.29 11.12 -11.65
N THR A 408 11.19 11.64 -10.81
CA THR A 408 12.41 12.26 -11.33
C THR A 408 13.42 11.18 -11.68
N GLU A 409 13.88 11.19 -12.93
CA GLU A 409 15.00 10.33 -13.40
C GLU A 409 16.37 10.91 -13.00
N ARG A 410 16.39 12.02 -12.24
CA ARG A 410 17.61 12.75 -11.91
C ARG A 410 18.33 12.10 -10.75
N ASP A 411 19.64 11.90 -10.92
CA ASP A 411 20.51 11.57 -9.80
C ASP A 411 20.53 12.77 -8.81
N PRO A 412 20.50 12.55 -7.48
CA PRO A 412 20.53 13.63 -6.50
C PRO A 412 21.83 14.44 -6.64
N SER A 413 21.82 15.71 -6.21
CA SER A 413 22.91 16.66 -6.48
C SER A 413 24.26 16.22 -5.86
N ALA A 414 25.37 16.83 -6.27
CA ALA A 414 26.71 16.43 -5.82
C ALA A 414 26.90 16.44 -4.29
N ALA A 415 26.11 17.21 -3.52
CA ALA A 415 26.11 17.16 -2.06
C ALA A 415 25.60 15.82 -1.50
N ASP A 416 24.71 15.14 -2.23
CA ASP A 416 24.24 13.80 -1.90
C ASP A 416 25.30 12.73 -2.14
N GLN A 417 26.25 12.96 -3.06
CA GLN A 417 27.37 12.03 -3.23
C GLN A 417 28.26 12.00 -1.98
N GLU A 418 28.36 13.12 -1.24
CA GLU A 418 29.17 13.23 -0.03
C GLU A 418 28.48 12.60 1.21
N TRP A 419 27.16 12.74 1.32
CA TRP A 419 26.36 12.04 2.34
C TRP A 419 26.25 10.53 2.06
N ASN A 420 26.09 10.16 0.79
CA ASN A 420 26.15 8.77 0.34
C ASN A 420 27.57 8.18 0.45
N HIS A 421 28.64 8.98 0.28
CA HIS A 421 30.01 8.53 0.52
C HIS A 421 30.26 8.17 1.99
N ARG A 422 29.56 8.73 2.97
CA ARG A 422 29.71 8.34 4.39
C ARG A 422 28.96 7.05 4.78
N ILE A 423 28.00 6.61 3.97
CA ILE A 423 27.41 5.27 4.06
C ILE A 423 28.23 4.26 3.23
N ILE A 424 28.83 4.72 2.12
CA ILE A 424 29.63 3.91 1.18
C ILE A 424 31.10 3.73 1.66
N ILE A 425 31.67 4.67 2.41
CA ILE A 425 32.97 4.54 3.04
C ILE A 425 32.68 4.21 4.51
N GLY A 426 32.96 2.97 4.91
CA GLY A 426 33.05 2.65 6.33
C GLY A 426 34.25 3.39 6.89
N SER A 427 34.07 4.64 7.31
CA SER A 427 35.13 5.38 7.99
C SER A 427 35.20 4.89 9.43
N ASP A 428 36.32 4.24 9.75
CA ASP A 428 36.81 3.87 11.08
C ASP A 428 37.08 5.12 11.96
N GLU A 429 36.05 5.94 12.19
CA GLU A 429 36.10 6.97 13.21
C GLU A 429 35.20 6.56 14.37
N LYS A 430 35.85 6.28 15.51
CA LYS A 430 35.22 6.07 16.81
C LYS A 430 34.30 7.25 17.14
N MET A 431 33.02 7.12 16.84
CA MET A 431 31.98 7.98 17.40
C MET A 431 31.05 7.16 18.30
N THR A 432 30.77 7.79 19.44
CA THR A 432 30.03 7.30 20.59
C THR A 432 28.78 6.51 20.23
N GLU A 433 28.69 5.28 20.74
CA GLU A 433 27.54 4.41 20.57
C GLU A 433 26.25 5.10 21.04
N ILE A 434 25.29 5.25 20.12
CA ILE A 434 23.92 5.61 20.47
C ILE A 434 23.33 4.42 21.26
N PRO A 435 22.80 4.62 22.48
CA PRO A 435 22.26 3.55 23.31
C PRO A 435 21.21 2.70 22.57
N ARG A 436 21.27 1.38 22.74
CA ARG A 436 20.36 0.40 22.08
C ARG A 436 18.89 0.75 22.26
N ASP A 437 18.52 1.28 23.41
CA ASP A 437 17.13 1.61 23.77
C ASP A 437 16.53 2.71 22.87
N LYS A 438 17.34 3.69 22.45
CA LYS A 438 16.91 4.73 21.51
C LYS A 438 16.85 4.22 20.07
N LYS A 439 17.68 3.24 19.68
CA LYS A 439 17.63 2.63 18.33
C LYS A 439 16.34 1.83 18.10
N CYS A 440 15.80 1.19 19.14
CA CYS A 440 14.55 0.42 19.08
C CYS A 440 13.29 1.29 18.93
N GLU A 441 13.21 2.47 19.57
CA GLU A 441 12.06 3.38 19.39
C GLU A 441 11.95 3.94 17.96
N PHE A 442 13.08 4.12 17.26
CA PHE A 442 13.11 4.70 15.91
C PHE A 442 12.83 3.72 14.76
N LEU A 443 12.69 2.42 15.04
CA LEU A 443 12.17 1.44 14.07
C LEU A 443 10.67 1.19 14.22
N LYS A 444 10.02 1.85 15.19
CA LYS A 444 8.56 1.91 15.33
C LYS A 444 7.95 3.08 14.53
N LEU A 445 8.52 3.41 13.36
CA LEU A 445 8.03 4.49 12.49
C LEU A 445 6.58 4.26 12.04
#